data_AF-A0A6I3KJ85-F1
#
_entry.id   AF-A0A6I3KJ85-F1
#
_cell.length_a   1.000
_cell.length_b   1.000
_cell.length_c   1.000
_cell.angle_alpha   90.00
_cell.angle_beta   90.00
_cell.angle_gamma   90.00
#
_symmetry.space_group_name_H-M   'P 1'
#
loop_
_entity.id
_entity.type
_entity.pdbx_description
1 polymer ?
#
loop_
_entity_poly.entity_id
_entity_poly.type
_entity_poly.pdbx_seq_one_letter_code
_entity_poly.pdbx_strand_id
1 'polypeptide(L)'
;MSFRSMLPTLLLAFALSIFVCVLAAARDSTATLALAAGLFAVQVLFALLRINAPLWRSPANPAADFEWAWSNTMLTALVYAWGATAMFAIYSLTGLAWRHWWQYGAGMALLALATLWFAHQLASGRDRQAQARSLNILLVMTWLQLAAVVIALAYLVSSGKLATEKADWAANVVFLTGGLTVAAISLVSLYTYRRRRALEPTRA
;
A
#
# COMPACT_ATOMS: atom_id res chain seq x y z
N MET A 1 7.50 -0.98 -17.17
CA MET A 1 8.48 -0.94 -16.06
C MET A 1 7.98 -1.87 -14.97
N SER A 2 8.86 -2.66 -14.36
CA SER A 2 8.51 -3.59 -13.29
C SER A 2 8.78 -2.98 -11.92
N PHE A 3 8.11 -3.46 -10.88
CA PHE A 3 8.39 -3.06 -9.49
C PHE A 3 9.89 -3.18 -9.15
N ARG A 4 10.57 -4.23 -9.65
CA ARG A 4 12.00 -4.48 -9.39
C ARG A 4 12.89 -3.32 -9.84
N SER A 5 12.58 -2.70 -10.99
CA SER A 5 13.35 -1.57 -11.51
C SER A 5 13.25 -0.30 -10.65
N MET A 6 12.15 -0.15 -9.89
CA MET A 6 11.89 1.02 -9.05
C MET A 6 12.22 0.77 -7.58
N LEU A 7 12.52 -0.47 -7.20
CA LEU A 7 12.78 -0.89 -5.82
C LEU A 7 13.82 -0.02 -5.11
N PRO A 8 14.99 0.33 -5.70
CA PRO A 8 15.98 1.16 -5.02
C PRO A 8 15.41 2.52 -4.61
N THR A 9 14.68 3.19 -5.50
CA THR A 9 14.07 4.49 -5.22
C THR A 9 12.94 4.40 -4.19
N LEU A 10 12.18 3.30 -4.21
CA LEU A 10 11.13 3.03 -3.24
C LEU A 10 11.70 2.77 -1.83
N LEU A 11 12.77 1.99 -1.73
CA LEU A 11 13.46 1.72 -0.46
C LEU A 11 14.15 2.97 0.10
N LEU A 12 14.72 3.80 -0.77
CA LEU A 12 15.28 5.09 -0.35
C LEU A 12 14.18 6.02 0.20
N ALA A 13 13.07 6.17 -0.52
CA ALA A 13 11.93 6.96 -0.06
C ALA A 13 11.34 6.41 1.25
N PHE A 14 11.25 5.08 1.37
CA PHE A 14 10.87 4.40 2.60
C PHE A 14 11.78 4.81 3.75
N ALA A 15 13.09 4.59 3.65
CA ALA A 15 14.03 4.87 4.73
C ALA A 15 14.08 6.35 5.11
N LEU A 16 14.13 7.25 4.12
CA LEU A 16 14.13 8.69 4.34
C LEU A 16 12.84 9.17 5.02
N SER A 17 11.67 8.68 4.57
CA SER A 17 10.41 9.07 5.19
C SER A 17 10.32 8.62 6.65
N ILE A 18 10.76 7.40 6.99
CA ILE A 18 10.81 6.92 8.37
C ILE A 18 11.72 7.80 9.22
N PHE A 19 12.93 8.10 8.73
CA PHE A 19 13.88 8.96 9.42
C PHE A 19 13.30 10.35 9.70
N VAL A 20 12.70 11.00 8.69
CA VAL A 20 12.09 12.32 8.85
C VAL A 20 10.86 12.27 9.76
N CYS A 21 10.04 11.22 9.69
CA CYS A 21 8.88 11.03 10.59
C CYS A 21 9.32 10.95 12.06
N VAL A 22 10.40 10.22 12.37
CA VAL A 22 10.94 10.15 13.74
C VAL A 22 11.44 11.52 14.21
N LEU A 23 12.21 12.23 13.38
CA LEU A 23 12.68 13.57 13.71
C LEU A 23 11.55 14.59 13.86
N ALA A 24 10.50 14.47 13.05
CA ALA A 24 9.33 15.33 13.11
C ALA A 24 8.52 15.08 14.38
N ALA A 25 8.31 13.80 14.74
CA ALA A 25 7.65 13.41 15.97
C ALA A 25 8.42 13.86 17.22
N ALA A 26 9.74 13.75 17.23
CA ALA A 26 10.58 14.24 18.33
C ALA A 26 10.55 15.76 18.53
N ARG A 27 10.03 16.51 17.54
CA ARG A 27 9.87 17.97 17.55
C ARG A 27 8.41 18.42 17.53
N ASP A 28 7.48 17.50 17.76
CA ASP A 28 6.04 17.75 17.71
C ASP A 28 5.56 18.45 16.42
N SER A 29 6.23 18.17 15.29
CA SER A 29 5.94 18.83 14.02
C SER A 29 5.04 17.96 13.14
N THR A 30 3.73 18.09 13.32
CA THR A 30 2.73 17.36 12.51
C THR A 30 2.86 17.63 11.01
N ALA A 31 3.12 18.87 10.63
CA ALA A 31 3.27 19.26 9.22
C ALA A 31 4.46 18.55 8.55
N THR A 32 5.61 18.48 9.22
CA THR A 32 6.81 17.82 8.69
C THR A 32 6.60 16.32 8.56
N LEU A 33 5.93 15.70 9.54
CA LEU A 33 5.58 14.28 9.50
C LEU A 33 4.62 13.97 8.35
N ALA A 34 3.56 14.79 8.20
CA ALA A 34 2.60 14.65 7.11
C ALA A 34 3.24 14.84 5.73
N LEU A 35 4.18 15.78 5.59
CA LEU A 35 4.93 15.98 4.35
C LEU A 35 5.80 14.76 4.03
N ALA A 36 6.54 14.22 5.00
CA ALA A 36 7.39 13.04 4.79
C ALA A 36 6.57 11.80 4.39
N ALA A 37 5.46 11.55 5.09
CA ALA A 37 4.53 10.48 4.76
C ALA A 37 3.91 10.69 3.37
N GLY A 38 3.46 11.91 3.07
CA GLY A 38 2.86 12.28 1.78
C GLY A 38 3.83 12.09 0.61
N LEU A 39 5.10 12.47 0.76
CA LEU A 39 6.12 12.28 -0.27
C LEU A 39 6.41 10.78 -0.53
N PHE A 40 6.44 9.96 0.51
CA PHE A 40 6.51 8.50 0.36
C PHE A 40 5.31 7.96 -0.41
N ALA A 41 4.09 8.37 -0.04
CA ALA A 41 2.88 7.99 -0.75
C ALA A 41 2.91 8.41 -2.22
N VAL A 42 3.31 9.65 -2.54
CA VAL A 42 3.47 10.14 -3.91
C VAL A 42 4.46 9.27 -4.70
N GLN A 43 5.59 8.88 -4.10
CA GLN A 43 6.55 8.00 -4.77
C GLN A 43 5.96 6.62 -5.08
N VAL A 44 5.19 6.04 -4.15
CA VAL A 44 4.47 4.78 -4.36
C VAL A 44 3.42 4.91 -5.47
N LEU A 45 2.62 5.98 -5.47
CA LEU A 45 1.60 6.24 -6.49
C LEU A 45 2.22 6.51 -7.86
N PHE A 46 3.37 7.18 -7.91
CA PHE A 46 4.13 7.33 -9.15
C PHE A 46 4.58 5.99 -9.71
N ALA A 47 5.12 5.09 -8.87
CA ALA A 47 5.48 3.74 -9.27
C ALA A 47 4.26 2.94 -9.76
N LEU A 48 3.14 3.03 -9.03
CA LEU A 48 1.86 2.41 -9.39
C LEU A 48 1.40 2.83 -10.80
N LEU A 49 1.43 4.14 -11.09
CA LEU A 49 1.07 4.66 -12.41
C LEU A 49 2.06 4.23 -13.49
N ARG A 50 3.37 4.21 -13.21
CA ARG A 50 4.41 3.74 -14.15
C ARG A 50 4.23 2.26 -14.52
N ILE A 51 3.70 1.44 -13.60
CA ILE A 51 3.36 0.03 -13.87
C ILE A 51 2.08 -0.08 -14.69
N ASN A 52 1.01 0.61 -14.29
CA ASN A 52 -0.33 0.34 -14.79
C ASN A 52 -0.73 1.18 -16.03
N ALA A 53 -0.28 2.43 -16.13
CA ALA A 53 -0.68 3.33 -17.22
C ALA A 53 -0.34 2.81 -18.63
N PRO A 54 0.82 2.17 -18.87
CA PRO A 54 1.11 1.55 -20.17
C PRO A 54 0.13 0.42 -20.51
N LEU A 55 -0.29 -0.37 -19.52
CA LEU A 55 -1.20 -1.52 -19.70
C LEU A 55 -2.62 -1.10 -20.10
N TRP A 56 -2.99 0.14 -19.81
CA TRP A 56 -4.26 0.70 -20.20
C TRP A 56 -4.27 1.09 -21.69
N ARG A 57 -3.14 1.54 -22.24
CA ARG A 57 -3.06 2.02 -23.62
C ARG A 57 -2.77 0.90 -24.62
N SER A 58 -2.12 -0.17 -24.16
CA SER A 58 -1.74 -1.29 -25.02
C SER A 58 -2.88 -2.31 -25.18
N PRO A 59 -3.02 -2.94 -26.36
CA PRO A 59 -3.95 -4.06 -26.55
C PRO A 59 -3.67 -5.19 -25.53
N ALA A 60 -4.69 -6.03 -25.29
CA ALA A 60 -4.49 -7.22 -24.47
C ALA A 60 -3.46 -8.12 -25.15
N ASN A 61 -2.30 -8.24 -24.52
CA ASN A 61 -1.35 -9.27 -24.83
C ASN A 61 -1.63 -10.42 -23.83
N PRO A 62 -2.06 -11.60 -24.30
CA PRO A 62 -2.26 -12.77 -23.45
C PRO A 62 -0.99 -13.21 -22.69
N ALA A 63 0.19 -12.79 -23.17
CA ALA A 63 1.49 -13.02 -22.56
C ALA A 63 1.98 -11.85 -21.67
N ALA A 64 1.24 -10.74 -21.59
CA ALA A 64 1.47 -9.73 -20.56
C ALA A 64 0.88 -10.26 -19.25
N ASP A 65 1.65 -11.19 -18.70
CA ASP A 65 1.42 -12.00 -17.53
C ASP A 65 1.10 -11.16 -16.30
N PHE A 66 0.67 -11.87 -15.26
CA PHE A 66 0.33 -11.45 -13.89
C PHE A 66 1.40 -10.58 -13.18
N GLU A 67 2.47 -10.16 -13.84
CA GLU A 67 3.53 -9.28 -13.33
C GLU A 67 2.98 -7.95 -12.78
N TRP A 68 1.96 -7.37 -13.41
CA TRP A 68 1.32 -6.15 -12.89
C TRP A 68 0.60 -6.42 -11.56
N ALA A 69 -0.06 -7.57 -11.43
CA ALA A 69 -0.77 -7.96 -10.21
C ALA A 69 0.25 -8.23 -9.09
N TRP A 70 1.34 -8.93 -9.41
CA TRP A 70 2.47 -9.10 -8.49
C TRP A 70 3.05 -7.75 -8.06
N SER A 71 3.33 -6.85 -9.01
CA SER A 71 3.90 -5.53 -8.73
C SER A 71 3.00 -4.68 -7.84
N ASN A 72 1.69 -4.64 -8.11
CA ASN A 72 0.74 -3.93 -7.24
C ASN A 72 0.64 -4.57 -5.86
N THR A 73 0.72 -5.90 -5.77
CA THR A 73 0.77 -6.62 -4.49
C THR A 73 2.04 -6.24 -3.71
N MET A 74 3.19 -6.10 -4.38
CA MET A 74 4.43 -5.63 -3.74
C MET A 74 4.37 -4.19 -3.27
N LEU A 75 3.75 -3.29 -4.04
CA LEU A 75 3.50 -1.93 -3.58
C LEU A 75 2.61 -1.91 -2.32
N THR A 76 1.55 -2.70 -2.29
CA THR A 76 0.68 -2.82 -1.10
C THR A 76 1.45 -3.34 0.11
N ALA A 77 2.24 -4.40 -0.06
CA ALA A 77 3.09 -4.95 1.01
C ALA A 77 4.07 -3.91 1.55
N LEU A 78 4.69 -3.15 0.65
CA LEU A 78 5.63 -2.07 1.01
C LEU A 78 4.96 -0.98 1.83
N VAL A 79 3.73 -0.57 1.49
CA VAL A 79 2.98 0.45 2.25
C VAL A 79 2.62 -0.04 3.64
N TYR A 80 2.19 -1.30 3.79
CA TYR A 80 1.95 -1.87 5.13
C TYR A 80 3.23 -2.01 5.94
N ALA A 81 4.32 -2.46 5.32
CA ALA A 81 5.63 -2.52 5.98
C ALA A 81 6.07 -1.13 6.44
N TRP A 82 5.86 -0.11 5.61
CA TRP A 82 6.16 1.28 5.95
C TRP A 82 5.33 1.75 7.13
N GLY A 83 4.01 1.52 7.13
CA GLY A 83 3.15 1.89 8.24
C GLY A 83 3.57 1.20 9.54
N ALA A 84 3.89 -0.10 9.48
CA ALA A 84 4.40 -0.84 10.63
C ALA A 84 5.71 -0.25 11.14
N THR A 85 6.71 -0.07 10.27
CA THR A 85 8.01 0.52 10.64
C THR A 85 7.85 1.94 11.18
N ALA A 86 6.98 2.76 10.60
CA ALA A 86 6.70 4.11 11.08
C ALA A 86 6.15 4.07 12.51
N MET A 87 5.16 3.22 12.77
CA MET A 87 4.59 3.05 14.11
C MET A 87 5.64 2.61 15.12
N PHE A 88 6.40 1.56 14.82
CA PHE A 88 7.44 1.08 15.74
C PHE A 88 8.53 2.13 15.95
N ALA A 89 9.04 2.75 14.89
CA ALA A 89 10.11 3.73 14.97
C ALA A 89 9.69 5.01 15.72
N ILE A 90 8.55 5.61 15.38
CA ILE A 90 8.07 6.84 16.02
C ILE A 90 7.85 6.59 17.52
N TYR A 91 7.11 5.55 17.90
CA TYR A 91 6.71 5.35 19.29
C TYR A 91 7.77 4.67 20.17
N SER A 92 8.83 4.10 19.58
CA SER A 92 9.95 3.51 20.35
C SER A 92 11.16 4.43 20.46
N LEU A 93 11.33 5.38 19.53
CA LEU A 93 12.52 6.25 19.46
C LEU A 93 12.24 7.71 19.86
N THR A 94 10.99 8.04 20.22
CA THR A 94 10.59 9.39 20.65
C THR A 94 9.88 9.35 22.01
N GLY A 95 9.56 10.52 22.56
CA GLY A 95 8.80 10.65 23.81
C GLY A 95 7.29 10.43 23.67
N LEU A 96 6.78 10.16 22.46
CA LEU A 96 5.34 9.93 22.24
C LEU A 96 4.88 8.61 22.86
N ALA A 97 3.85 8.68 23.70
CA ALA A 97 3.31 7.52 24.39
C ALA A 97 1.83 7.30 24.04
N TRP A 98 1.54 6.25 23.27
CA TRP A 98 0.17 5.82 22.98
C TRP A 98 -0.02 4.33 23.23
N ARG A 99 -0.76 3.94 24.27
CA ARG A 99 -0.85 2.54 24.76
C ARG A 99 -1.02 1.45 23.68
N HIS A 100 -1.71 1.74 22.60
CA HIS A 100 -2.06 0.77 21.57
C HIS A 100 -1.13 0.79 20.35
N TRP A 101 -0.11 1.65 20.29
CA TRP A 101 0.74 1.83 19.11
C TRP A 101 1.31 0.51 18.57
N TRP A 102 1.71 -0.40 19.46
CA TRP A 102 2.31 -1.67 19.09
C TRP A 102 1.30 -2.64 18.46
N GLN A 103 0.02 -2.57 18.86
CA GLN A 103 -1.04 -3.41 18.30
C GLN A 103 -1.30 -3.05 16.85
N TYR A 104 -1.37 -1.75 16.57
CA TYR A 104 -1.55 -1.24 15.21
C TYR A 104 -0.30 -1.48 14.35
N GLY A 105 0.90 -1.26 14.91
CA GLY A 105 2.16 -1.57 14.23
C GLY A 105 2.26 -3.06 13.86
N ALA A 106 1.96 -3.95 14.80
CA ALA A 106 1.96 -5.40 14.57
C ALA A 106 0.88 -5.84 13.58
N GLY A 107 -0.32 -5.25 13.63
CA GLY A 107 -1.38 -5.49 12.66
C GLY A 107 -0.95 -5.14 11.24
N MET A 108 -0.31 -3.99 11.04
CA MET A 108 0.23 -3.62 9.73
C MET A 108 1.38 -4.53 9.29
N ALA A 109 2.25 -4.96 10.21
CA ALA A 109 3.31 -5.92 9.88
C ALA A 109 2.72 -7.26 9.41
N LEU A 110 1.68 -7.75 10.08
CA LEU A 110 0.96 -8.97 9.69
C LEU A 110 0.33 -8.83 8.30
N LEU A 111 -0.29 -7.69 8.00
CA LEU A 111 -0.84 -7.40 6.67
C LEU A 111 0.25 -7.33 5.60
N ALA A 112 1.41 -6.75 5.91
CA ALA A 112 2.56 -6.75 5.01
C ALA A 112 3.02 -8.18 4.70
N LEU A 113 3.20 -9.02 5.72
CA LEU A 113 3.61 -10.42 5.57
C LEU A 113 2.58 -11.25 4.79
N ALA A 114 1.29 -11.09 5.09
CA ALA A 114 0.21 -11.75 4.35
C ALA A 114 0.23 -11.34 2.87
N THR A 115 0.45 -10.06 2.58
CA THR A 115 0.53 -9.55 1.20
C THR A 115 1.78 -10.07 0.48
N LEU A 116 2.93 -10.15 1.16
CA LEU A 116 4.16 -10.77 0.65
C LEU A 116 3.94 -12.25 0.33
N TRP A 117 3.29 -12.99 1.22
CA TRP A 117 2.92 -14.39 0.99
C TRP A 117 2.09 -14.54 -0.28
N PHE A 118 1.05 -13.72 -0.46
CA PHE A 118 0.23 -13.77 -1.68
C PHE A 118 1.05 -13.48 -2.94
N ALA A 119 1.96 -12.52 -2.90
CA ALA A 119 2.83 -12.25 -4.05
C ALA A 119 3.76 -13.43 -4.36
N HIS A 120 4.26 -14.13 -3.34
CA HIS A 120 5.03 -15.35 -3.53
C HIS A 120 4.21 -16.44 -4.23
N GLN A 121 2.95 -16.62 -3.81
CA GLN A 121 2.02 -17.56 -4.45
C GLN A 121 1.70 -17.18 -5.91
N LEU A 122 1.60 -15.88 -6.21
CA LEU A 122 1.45 -15.41 -7.60
C LEU A 122 2.67 -15.75 -8.45
N ALA A 123 3.88 -15.61 -7.90
CA ALA A 123 5.13 -15.88 -8.62
C ALA A 123 5.40 -17.39 -8.81
N SER A 124 4.85 -18.25 -7.95
CA SER A 124 5.09 -19.71 -7.98
C SER A 124 4.13 -20.51 -8.85
N GLY A 125 3.03 -19.90 -9.32
CA GLY A 125 2.04 -20.57 -10.17
C GLY A 125 2.62 -20.99 -11.53
N ARG A 126 2.88 -22.29 -11.72
CA ARG A 126 3.46 -22.86 -12.96
C ARG A 126 2.44 -23.11 -14.08
N ASP A 127 1.15 -23.10 -13.76
CA ASP A 127 0.05 -23.37 -14.71
C ASP A 127 -0.90 -22.16 -14.79
N ARG A 128 -1.37 -21.84 -16.01
CA ARG A 128 -2.28 -20.71 -16.30
C ARG A 128 -3.59 -20.81 -15.54
N GLN A 129 -4.11 -22.02 -15.33
CA GLN A 129 -5.37 -22.22 -14.60
C GLN A 129 -5.22 -21.91 -13.10
N ALA A 130 -4.09 -22.30 -12.50
CA ALA A 130 -3.76 -21.95 -11.12
C ALA A 130 -3.56 -20.44 -10.96
N GLN A 131 -2.90 -19.79 -11.92
CA GLN A 131 -2.71 -18.33 -11.92
C GLN A 131 -4.04 -17.56 -12.04
N ALA A 132 -4.96 -17.99 -12.91
CA ALA A 132 -6.29 -17.38 -13.02
C ALA A 132 -7.08 -17.50 -11.70
N ARG A 133 -6.99 -18.64 -11.01
CA ARG A 133 -7.60 -18.83 -9.69
C ARG A 133 -6.98 -17.89 -8.65
N SER A 134 -5.64 -17.82 -8.58
CA SER A 134 -4.92 -16.92 -7.67
C SER A 134 -5.28 -15.46 -7.90
N LEU A 135 -5.46 -15.05 -9.15
CA LEU A 135 -5.86 -13.70 -9.49
C LEU A 135 -7.32 -13.40 -9.07
N ASN A 136 -8.25 -14.35 -9.24
CA ASN A 136 -9.62 -14.18 -8.73
C ASN A 136 -9.65 -14.03 -7.21
N ILE A 137 -8.87 -14.84 -6.48
CA ILE A 137 -8.72 -14.70 -5.03
C ILE A 137 -8.14 -13.33 -4.68
N LEU A 138 -7.09 -12.89 -5.38
CA LEU A 138 -6.47 -11.59 -5.17
C LEU A 138 -7.47 -10.44 -5.37
N LEU A 139 -8.38 -10.53 -6.34
CA LEU A 139 -9.41 -9.51 -6.56
C LEU A 139 -10.43 -9.43 -5.42
N VAL A 140 -10.88 -10.58 -4.92
CA VAL A 140 -11.77 -10.62 -3.75
C VAL A 140 -11.07 -9.99 -2.55
N MET A 141 -9.81 -10.35 -2.31
CA MET A 141 -9.00 -9.75 -1.24
C MET A 141 -8.81 -8.25 -1.44
N THR A 142 -8.56 -7.81 -2.68
CA THR A 142 -8.39 -6.38 -3.03
C THR A 142 -9.66 -5.58 -2.74
N TRP A 143 -10.85 -6.13 -3.05
CA TRP A 143 -12.13 -5.51 -2.72
C TRP A 143 -12.37 -5.45 -1.22
N LEU A 144 -12.14 -6.54 -0.49
CA LEU A 144 -12.30 -6.57 0.97
C LEU A 144 -11.36 -5.57 1.65
N GLN A 145 -10.11 -5.50 1.19
CA GLN A 145 -9.12 -4.56 1.67
C GLN A 145 -9.52 -3.11 1.38
N LEU A 146 -10.01 -2.82 0.17
CA LEU A 146 -10.52 -1.50 -0.17
C LEU A 146 -11.69 -1.10 0.74
N ALA A 147 -12.65 -2.00 0.95
CA ALA A 147 -13.78 -1.76 1.83
C ALA A 147 -13.32 -1.50 3.28
N ALA A 148 -12.44 -2.35 3.82
CA ALA A 148 -11.89 -2.19 5.17
C ALA A 148 -11.17 -0.84 5.34
N VAL A 149 -10.35 -0.45 4.37
CA VAL A 149 -9.63 0.83 4.38
C VAL A 149 -10.60 2.00 4.29
N VAL A 150 -11.60 1.96 3.41
CA VAL A 150 -12.61 3.03 3.29
C VAL A 150 -13.37 3.20 4.60
N ILE A 151 -13.79 2.11 5.25
CA ILE A 151 -14.47 2.15 6.54
C ILE A 151 -13.55 2.75 7.62
N ALA A 152 -12.30 2.30 7.68
CA ALA A 152 -11.32 2.80 8.65
C ALA A 152 -11.03 4.30 8.46
N LEU A 153 -10.87 4.76 7.21
CA LEU A 153 -10.67 6.17 6.89
C LEU A 153 -11.91 7.01 7.21
N ALA A 154 -13.11 6.52 6.89
CA ALA A 154 -14.36 7.20 7.22
C ALA A 154 -14.50 7.38 8.74
N TYR A 155 -14.17 6.35 9.52
CA TYR A 155 -14.13 6.43 10.98
C TYR A 155 -13.07 7.42 11.50
N LEU A 156 -11.87 7.39 10.92
CA LEU A 156 -10.80 8.31 11.31
C LEU A 156 -11.19 9.78 11.09
N VAL A 157 -11.81 10.09 9.95
CA VAL A 157 -12.29 11.44 9.63
C VAL A 157 -13.49 11.83 10.49
N SER A 158 -14.48 10.96 10.65
CA SER A 158 -15.72 11.28 11.38
C SER A 158 -15.53 11.39 12.89
N SER A 159 -14.53 10.71 13.46
CA SER A 159 -14.22 10.79 14.89
C SER A 159 -13.52 12.09 15.32
N GLY A 160 -13.21 13.00 14.39
CA GLY A 160 -12.52 14.27 14.66
C GLY A 160 -11.06 14.10 15.12
N LYS A 161 -10.53 12.87 15.09
CA LYS A 161 -9.17 12.53 15.55
C LYS A 161 -8.05 13.28 14.83
N LEU A 162 -8.31 13.71 13.60
CA LEU A 162 -7.38 14.50 12.80
C LEU A 162 -7.21 15.94 13.33
N ALA A 163 -8.15 16.43 14.14
CA ALA A 163 -8.14 17.78 14.71
C ALA A 163 -7.71 17.84 16.18
N THR A 164 -7.42 16.69 16.81
CA THR A 164 -7.05 16.61 18.23
C THR A 164 -5.58 16.30 18.43
N GLU A 165 -4.89 17.08 19.27
CA GLU A 165 -3.46 16.88 19.65
C GLU A 165 -3.25 15.76 20.69
N LYS A 166 -3.98 14.65 20.55
CA LYS A 166 -3.78 13.48 21.41
C LYS A 166 -2.48 12.76 21.03
N ALA A 167 -1.96 11.95 21.93
CA ALA A 167 -0.72 11.19 21.70
C ALA A 167 -0.78 10.21 20.50
N ASP A 168 -1.96 9.98 19.91
CA ASP A 168 -2.16 9.21 18.68
C ASP A 168 -2.08 10.05 17.39
N TRP A 169 -1.74 11.35 17.46
CA TRP A 169 -1.69 12.24 16.29
C TRP A 169 -0.75 11.70 15.19
N ALA A 170 0.43 11.20 15.56
CA ALA A 170 1.40 10.68 14.60
C ALA A 170 0.87 9.40 13.92
N ALA A 171 0.23 8.52 14.69
CA ALA A 171 -0.43 7.33 14.17
C ALA A 171 -1.56 7.70 13.19
N ASN A 172 -2.35 8.74 13.48
CA ASN A 172 -3.43 9.20 12.60
C ASN A 172 -2.90 9.64 11.22
N VAL A 173 -1.75 10.31 11.16
CA VAL A 173 -1.11 10.68 9.90
C VAL A 173 -0.63 9.44 9.13
N VAL A 174 -0.03 8.47 9.83
CA VAL A 174 0.40 7.19 9.23
C VAL A 174 -0.80 6.42 8.68
N PHE A 175 -1.90 6.30 9.43
CA PHE A 175 -3.11 5.61 9.00
C PHE A 175 -3.80 6.29 7.83
N LEU A 176 -3.92 7.63 7.87
CA LEU A 176 -4.52 8.39 6.78
C LEU A 176 -3.72 8.20 5.49
N THR A 177 -2.40 8.41 5.56
CA THR A 177 -1.52 8.36 4.39
C THR A 177 -1.40 6.94 3.84
N GLY A 178 -1.15 5.96 4.70
CA GLY A 178 -1.07 4.55 4.32
C GLY A 178 -2.40 4.04 3.77
N GLY A 179 -3.51 4.37 4.43
CA GLY A 179 -4.86 4.01 4.00
C GLY A 179 -5.20 4.57 2.62
N LEU A 180 -5.01 5.87 2.40
CA LEU A 180 -5.26 6.49 1.08
C LEU A 180 -4.41 5.84 -0.02
N THR A 181 -3.13 5.56 0.27
CA THR A 181 -2.22 4.91 -0.68
C THR A 181 -2.68 3.50 -1.03
N VAL A 182 -3.05 2.70 -0.03
CA VAL A 182 -3.59 1.35 -0.23
C VAL A 182 -4.91 1.40 -1.02
N ALA A 183 -5.82 2.32 -0.69
CA ALA A 183 -7.08 2.48 -1.42
C ALA A 183 -6.82 2.79 -2.90
N ALA A 184 -5.88 3.68 -3.20
CA ALA A 184 -5.48 4.01 -4.57
C ALA A 184 -4.87 2.80 -5.30
N ILE A 185 -3.98 2.03 -4.66
CA ILE A 185 -3.43 0.79 -5.23
C ILE A 185 -4.55 -0.21 -5.53
N SER A 186 -5.50 -0.39 -4.62
CA SER A 186 -6.65 -1.29 -4.83
C SER A 186 -7.51 -0.83 -6.00
N LEU A 187 -7.87 0.45 -6.07
CA LEU A 187 -8.67 1.01 -7.17
C LEU A 187 -7.99 0.85 -8.52
N VAL A 188 -6.69 1.17 -8.60
CA VAL A 188 -5.89 0.99 -9.81
C VAL A 188 -5.81 -0.49 -10.20
N SER A 189 -5.60 -1.38 -9.24
CA SER A 189 -5.54 -2.83 -9.50
C SER A 189 -6.86 -3.36 -10.07
N LEU A 190 -7.98 -2.94 -9.49
CA LEU A 190 -9.32 -3.29 -9.97
C LEU A 190 -9.60 -2.71 -11.36
N TYR A 191 -9.22 -1.46 -11.60
CA TYR A 191 -9.36 -0.81 -12.89
C TYR A 191 -8.54 -1.53 -13.97
N THR A 192 -7.26 -1.80 -13.70
CA THR A 192 -6.38 -2.55 -14.59
C THR A 192 -6.97 -3.92 -14.88
N TYR A 193 -7.41 -4.67 -13.87
CA TYR A 193 -8.04 -5.97 -14.09
C TYR A 193 -9.26 -5.91 -15.02
N ARG A 194 -10.23 -5.03 -14.73
CA ARG A 194 -11.46 -4.91 -15.52
C ARG A 194 -11.16 -4.55 -16.97
N ARG A 195 -10.22 -3.63 -17.19
CA ARG A 195 -9.80 -3.20 -18.53
C ARG A 195 -9.12 -4.32 -19.30
N ARG A 196 -8.28 -5.12 -18.65
CA ARG A 196 -7.59 -6.25 -19.30
C ARG A 196 -8.57 -7.37 -19.66
N ARG A 197 -9.54 -7.68 -18.80
CA ARG A 197 -10.58 -8.68 -19.08
C ARG A 197 -11.51 -8.28 -20.23
N ALA A 198 -11.85 -6.99 -20.36
CA ALA A 198 -12.69 -6.50 -21.45
C ALA A 198 -12.01 -6.60 -22.83
N LEU A 199 -10.68 -6.71 -22.88
CA LEU A 199 -9.88 -6.81 -24.10
C LEU A 199 -9.56 -8.26 -24.48
N GLU A 200 -9.93 -9.25 -23.66
CA GLU A 200 -9.82 -10.66 -24.04
C GLU A 200 -10.90 -10.98 -25.09
N PRO A 201 -10.54 -11.51 -26.28
CA PRO A 201 -11.54 -11.92 -27.25
C PRO A 201 -12.42 -13.02 -26.64
N THR A 202 -13.74 -12.84 -26.71
CA THR A 202 -14.72 -13.88 -26.39
C THR A 202 -14.31 -15.15 -27.14
N ARG A 203 -13.88 -16.17 -26.40
CA ARG A 203 -13.70 -17.51 -26.97
C ARG A 203 -15.09 -17.98 -27.41
N ALA A 204 -15.36 -17.85 -28.70
CA ALA A 204 -16.47 -18.52 -29.38
C ALA A 204 -16.19 -20.03 -29.43
#